data_AF-A0A1R1PNC2-F1
#
_entry.id   AF-A0A1R1PNC2-F1
#
_cell.length_a   1.000
_cell.length_b   1.000
_cell.length_c   1.000
_cell.angle_alpha   90.00
_cell.angle_beta   90.00
_cell.angle_gamma   90.00
#
_symmetry.space_group_name_H-M   'P 1'
#
loop_
_entity.id
_entity.type
_entity.pdbx_description
1 polymer ?
#
loop_
_entity_poly.entity_id
_entity_poly.type
_entity_poly.pdbx_seq_one_letter_code
_entity_poly.pdbx_strand_id
1 'polypeptide(L)'
;MKMQHRTASETQLIKGLVLDHGARHPDMPKRISNAFILTLNVSLEYEKTEINSGFFYSSAEQRDKLIQSERKFVDEKVKKIIELKKQVCTGDQGFVIVNQKGIDPLSLDLLASHGIYALRRAKRRNMERLTLCCGGKAMNSVDDLTPDVLGYAGLVYEYTLGEEKFTFIEQCEAPKSVTVLIKAPNTYTLSQISDAVRDGLRAVKNAIEDRSLVPGAGSFFASCSFHLSSMLPSIPISSSTAKLGYQAFAEALLVIPKTLASNAGHDPLAVIVELEQYFSDGLSVGVDLDSGSAIDPKIFGIWDNYRVVRQQLHSCSIIATNLLLVDEIMRAGRASLKPSADTL
;
A
#
# COMPACT_ATOMS: atom_id res chain seq x y z
N MET A 1 6.09 -3.16 -2.46
CA MET A 1 7.11 -2.74 -3.43
C MET A 1 6.92 -3.56 -4.69
N LYS A 2 7.14 -2.96 -5.86
CA LYS A 2 6.86 -3.55 -7.17
C LYS A 2 8.20 -3.73 -7.89
N MET A 3 8.52 -4.94 -8.34
CA MET A 3 9.77 -5.22 -9.06
C MET A 3 9.46 -6.06 -10.30
N GLN A 4 9.85 -5.58 -11.48
CA GLN A 4 9.64 -6.34 -12.70
C GLN A 4 10.73 -7.41 -12.81
N HIS A 5 10.34 -8.68 -12.80
CA HIS A 5 11.27 -9.81 -12.87
C HIS A 5 10.67 -10.95 -13.69
N ARG A 6 11.51 -11.78 -14.32
CA ARG A 6 11.06 -12.79 -15.29
C ARG A 6 10.06 -13.80 -14.71
N THR A 7 10.13 -14.08 -13.42
CA THR A 7 9.24 -15.01 -12.71
C THR A 7 8.18 -14.27 -11.91
N ALA A 8 6.92 -14.77 -11.96
CA ALA A 8 5.78 -14.23 -11.22
C ALA A 8 5.63 -14.81 -9.80
N SER A 9 6.33 -15.90 -9.49
CA SER A 9 6.07 -16.73 -8.31
C SER A 9 6.84 -16.34 -7.05
N GLU A 10 7.68 -15.30 -7.10
CA GLU A 10 8.55 -14.93 -5.97
C GLU A 10 8.08 -13.64 -5.27
N THR A 11 6.86 -13.64 -4.75
CA THR A 11 6.46 -12.61 -3.79
C THR A 11 7.14 -12.89 -2.45
N GLN A 12 7.76 -11.87 -1.85
CA GLN A 12 8.54 -12.03 -0.62
C GLN A 12 8.09 -11.01 0.43
N LEU A 13 7.95 -11.46 1.67
CA LEU A 13 7.74 -10.58 2.81
C LEU A 13 9.08 -10.19 3.41
N ILE A 14 9.40 -8.91 3.29
CA ILE A 14 10.63 -8.34 3.84
C ILE A 14 10.28 -7.65 5.15
N LYS A 15 10.88 -8.13 6.24
CA LYS A 15 10.76 -7.55 7.59
C LYS A 15 11.63 -6.29 7.69
N GLY A 16 11.23 -5.27 6.94
CA GLY A 16 11.93 -4.01 6.82
C GLY A 16 11.44 -3.20 5.61
N LEU A 17 12.32 -2.42 5.00
CA LEU A 17 11.99 -1.53 3.91
C LEU A 17 12.82 -1.81 2.65
N VAL A 18 12.15 -1.79 1.50
CA VAL A 18 12.82 -1.77 0.19
C VAL A 18 12.67 -0.38 -0.41
N LEU A 19 13.80 0.20 -0.81
CA LEU A 19 13.89 1.47 -1.53
C LEU A 19 14.10 1.20 -3.02
N ASP A 20 13.52 2.05 -3.85
CA ASP A 20 13.49 1.98 -5.32
C ASP A 20 14.71 2.59 -6.01
N HIS A 21 15.76 2.86 -5.25
CA HIS A 21 17.03 3.40 -5.73
C HIS A 21 18.17 2.88 -4.85
N GLY A 22 19.36 2.83 -5.43
CA GLY A 22 20.61 2.43 -4.77
C GLY A 22 21.65 3.55 -4.76
N ALA A 23 22.85 3.20 -4.30
CA ALA A 23 23.99 4.10 -4.32
C ALA A 23 24.37 4.47 -5.76
N ARG A 24 24.74 5.73 -5.96
CA ARG A 24 25.16 6.25 -7.27
C ARG A 24 26.67 6.17 -7.49
N HIS A 25 27.45 6.24 -6.41
CA HIS A 25 28.90 6.15 -6.49
C HIS A 25 29.34 4.66 -6.54
N PRO A 26 30.24 4.27 -7.45
CA PRO A 26 30.65 2.87 -7.60
C PRO A 26 31.38 2.30 -6.38
N ASP A 27 32.17 3.13 -5.69
CA ASP A 27 32.97 2.72 -4.53
C ASP A 27 32.17 2.65 -3.21
N MET A 28 30.86 2.95 -3.25
CA MET A 28 30.02 2.77 -2.07
C MET A 28 29.83 1.29 -1.74
N PRO A 29 29.80 0.92 -0.44
CA PRO A 29 29.70 -0.47 -0.04
C PRO A 29 28.34 -1.06 -0.44
N LYS A 30 28.34 -2.12 -1.26
CA LYS A 30 27.11 -2.76 -1.76
C LYS A 30 26.37 -3.58 -0.70
N ARG A 31 27.06 -4.00 0.36
CA ARG A 31 26.51 -4.79 1.46
C ARG A 31 27.11 -4.34 2.77
N ILE A 32 26.24 -4.11 3.74
CA ILE A 32 26.57 -3.54 5.04
C ILE A 32 25.84 -4.35 6.12
N SER A 33 26.59 -4.95 7.02
CA SER A 33 26.07 -5.57 8.24
C SER A 33 26.03 -4.57 9.38
N ASN A 34 25.09 -4.74 10.32
CA ASN A 34 24.95 -3.93 11.53
C ASN A 34 25.00 -2.42 11.21
N ALA A 35 24.07 -1.99 10.36
CA ALA A 35 24.03 -0.64 9.82
C ALA A 35 23.27 0.33 10.73
N PHE A 36 23.92 1.42 11.11
CA PHE A 36 23.23 2.61 11.60
C PHE A 36 22.68 3.41 10.43
N ILE A 37 21.41 3.77 10.53
CA ILE A 37 20.67 4.48 9.48
C ILE A 37 20.39 5.89 9.94
N LEU A 38 21.00 6.86 9.26
CA LEU A 38 20.71 8.28 9.42
C LEU A 38 19.68 8.71 8.38
N THR A 39 18.54 9.20 8.86
CA THR A 39 17.47 9.75 8.01
C THR A 39 17.53 11.26 7.98
N LEU A 40 17.77 11.84 6.79
CA LEU A 40 17.97 13.29 6.59
C LEU A 40 16.93 13.90 5.64
N ASN A 41 16.62 15.17 5.87
CA ASN A 41 15.86 16.04 4.98
C ASN A 41 16.61 17.35 4.69
N VAL A 42 17.94 17.28 4.63
CA VAL A 42 18.83 18.42 4.38
C VAL A 42 19.40 18.34 2.98
N SER A 43 19.55 19.47 2.30
CA SER A 43 20.23 19.47 1.00
C SER A 43 21.72 19.35 1.20
N LEU A 44 22.30 18.30 0.61
CA LEU A 44 23.74 18.12 0.46
C LEU A 44 24.15 18.41 -1.00
N GLU A 45 23.42 19.34 -1.63
CA GLU A 45 23.72 19.85 -2.96
C GLU A 45 24.02 21.33 -2.86
N TYR A 46 24.71 21.86 -3.89
CA TYR A 46 24.81 23.29 -4.09
C TYR A 46 23.41 23.89 -4.26
N GLU A 47 22.98 24.69 -3.28
CA GLU A 47 21.74 25.45 -3.33
C GLU A 47 22.05 26.87 -3.77
N LYS A 48 21.33 27.34 -4.81
CA LYS A 48 21.29 28.76 -5.11
C LYS A 48 20.53 29.47 -4.00
N THR A 49 20.94 30.68 -3.68
CA THR A 49 20.22 31.54 -2.73
C THR A 49 18.80 31.79 -3.22
N GLU A 50 17.83 31.81 -2.29
CA GLU A 50 16.43 32.08 -2.61
C GLU A 50 16.21 33.51 -3.12
N ILE A 51 17.00 34.45 -2.59
CA ILE A 51 17.09 35.82 -3.09
C ILE A 51 18.10 35.82 -4.24
N ASN A 52 17.79 36.51 -5.33
CA ASN A 52 18.71 36.69 -6.46
C ASN A 52 20.01 37.35 -6.01
N SER A 53 21.01 36.55 -5.65
CA SER A 53 22.37 37.03 -5.38
C SER A 53 23.20 36.86 -6.64
N GLY A 54 23.51 37.97 -7.30
CA GLY A 54 24.52 38.00 -8.35
C GLY A 54 25.89 38.25 -7.71
N PHE A 55 26.84 37.34 -7.90
CA PHE A 55 28.22 37.59 -7.52
C PHE A 55 28.92 38.37 -8.63
N PHE A 56 29.43 39.56 -8.29
CA PHE A 56 30.32 40.33 -9.15
C PHE A 56 31.76 40.04 -8.74
N TYR A 57 32.59 39.61 -9.68
CA TYR A 57 34.02 39.36 -9.44
C TYR A 57 34.85 40.15 -10.45
N SER A 58 35.96 40.72 -9.98
CA SER A 58 36.86 41.55 -10.81
C SER A 58 38.09 40.77 -11.29
N SER A 59 38.37 39.61 -10.69
CA SER A 59 39.51 38.75 -11.04
C SER A 59 39.16 37.26 -11.03
N ALA A 60 39.92 36.45 -11.75
CA ALA A 60 39.76 34.99 -11.78
C ALA A 60 39.96 34.35 -10.39
N GLU A 61 40.93 34.84 -9.62
CA GLU A 61 41.19 34.34 -8.26
C GLU A 61 40.02 34.57 -7.29
N GLN A 62 39.31 35.69 -7.43
CA GLN A 62 38.12 35.97 -6.62
C GLN A 62 36.99 35.00 -6.97
N ARG A 63 36.83 34.65 -8.25
CA ARG A 63 35.86 33.65 -8.70
C ARG A 63 36.13 32.29 -8.06
N ASP A 64 37.37 31.84 -8.06
CA ASP A 64 37.74 30.54 -7.49
C ASP A 64 37.52 30.49 -5.97
N LYS A 65 37.87 31.57 -5.26
CA LYS A 65 37.62 31.69 -3.81
C LYS A 65 36.13 31.65 -3.47
N LEU A 66 35.27 32.29 -4.28
CA LEU A 66 33.83 32.27 -4.08
C LEU A 66 33.26 30.86 -4.28
N ILE A 67 33.64 30.18 -5.36
CA ILE A 67 33.23 28.79 -5.62
C ILE A 67 33.67 27.87 -4.46
N GLN A 68 34.88 28.06 -3.95
CA GLN A 68 35.36 27.32 -2.78
C GLN A 68 34.55 27.65 -1.52
N SER A 69 34.20 28.92 -1.29
CA SER A 69 33.42 29.33 -0.11
C SER A 69 32.01 28.75 -0.09
N GLU A 70 31.34 28.68 -1.24
CA GLU A 70 30.03 28.05 -1.35
C GLU A 70 30.12 26.54 -1.10
N ARG A 71 31.17 25.90 -1.62
CA ARG A 71 31.42 24.47 -1.38
C ARG A 71 31.74 24.17 0.08
N LYS A 72 32.51 25.04 0.76
CA LYS A 72 32.83 24.87 2.20
C LYS A 72 31.58 24.67 3.03
N PHE A 73 30.48 25.36 2.73
CA PHE A 73 29.22 25.20 3.45
C PHE A 73 28.62 23.78 3.32
N VAL A 74 28.67 23.19 2.12
CA VAL A 74 28.22 21.81 1.89
C VAL A 74 29.19 20.81 2.53
N ASP A 75 30.50 21.04 2.36
CA ASP A 75 31.55 20.20 2.92
C ASP A 75 31.50 20.18 4.46
N GLU A 76 31.18 21.30 5.11
CA GLU A 76 30.99 21.40 6.56
C GLU A 76 29.83 20.52 7.04
N LYS A 77 28.71 20.52 6.32
CA LYS A 77 27.58 19.61 6.63
C LYS A 77 28.01 18.15 6.49
N VAL A 78 28.69 17.79 5.41
CA VAL A 78 29.15 16.42 5.19
C VAL A 78 30.15 15.98 6.25
N LYS A 79 31.06 16.89 6.66
CA LYS A 79 32.03 16.64 7.75
C LYS A 79 31.35 16.31 9.07
N LYS A 80 30.30 17.03 9.46
CA LYS A 80 29.52 16.72 10.68
C LYS A 80 28.92 15.32 10.64
N ILE A 81 28.44 14.87 9.48
CA ILE A 81 27.94 13.49 9.31
C ILE A 81 29.08 12.46 9.44
N ILE A 82 30.25 12.76 8.86
CA ILE A 82 31.44 11.91 8.97
C ILE A 82 31.93 11.84 10.43
N GLU A 83 31.89 12.95 11.17
CA GLU A 83 32.22 13.00 12.59
C GLU A 83 31.28 12.12 13.41
N LEU A 84 29.97 12.22 13.17
CA LEU A 84 29.00 11.35 13.82
C LEU A 84 29.22 9.87 13.48
N LYS A 85 29.58 9.54 12.23
CA LYS A 85 29.99 8.18 11.89
C LYS A 85 31.18 7.73 12.74
N LYS A 86 32.23 8.55 12.85
CA LYS A 86 33.44 8.20 13.63
C LYS A 86 33.15 8.01 15.12
N GLN A 87 32.17 8.74 15.66
CA GLN A 87 31.75 8.58 17.06
C GLN A 87 31.03 7.25 17.31
N VAL A 88 30.20 6.81 16.36
CA VAL A 88 29.32 5.65 16.56
C VAL A 88 29.97 4.36 16.05
N CYS A 89 30.61 4.39 14.89
CA CYS A 89 31.21 3.21 14.26
C CYS A 89 32.63 2.97 14.81
N THR A 90 32.77 1.98 15.69
CA THR A 90 34.06 1.58 16.30
C THR A 90 34.62 0.26 15.77
N GLY A 91 34.01 -0.33 14.73
CA GLY A 91 34.42 -1.61 14.15
C GLY A 91 33.64 -1.97 12.89
N ASP A 92 33.17 -3.22 12.78
CA ASP A 92 32.41 -3.78 11.64
C ASP A 92 30.98 -3.21 11.47
N GLN A 93 30.69 -2.07 12.11
CA GLN A 93 29.39 -1.42 12.03
C GLN A 93 29.30 -0.54 10.79
N GLY A 94 28.18 -0.68 10.12
CA GLY A 94 27.84 0.09 8.94
C GLY A 94 27.29 1.48 9.23
N PHE A 95 27.42 2.38 8.27
CA PHE A 95 26.73 3.67 8.30
C PHE A 95 26.04 3.94 6.97
N VAL A 96 24.73 4.15 7.04
CA VAL A 96 23.84 4.37 5.89
C VAL A 96 23.16 5.71 6.06
N ILE A 97 23.21 6.55 5.03
CA ILE A 97 22.46 7.81 4.96
C ILE A 97 21.31 7.62 3.99
N VAL A 98 20.10 7.95 4.43
CA VAL A 98 18.96 8.10 3.54
C VAL A 98 18.51 9.56 3.57
N ASN A 99 18.81 10.28 2.50
CA ASN A 99 18.43 11.67 2.34
C ASN A 99 17.21 11.82 1.44
N GLN A 100 16.22 12.60 1.90
CA GLN A 100 15.07 12.99 1.10
C GLN A 100 15.47 13.98 0.00
N LYS A 101 16.41 14.88 0.29
CA LYS A 101 16.94 15.83 -0.69
C LYS A 101 18.10 15.20 -1.47
N GLY A 102 18.67 15.99 -2.37
CA GLY A 102 19.77 15.58 -3.21
C GLY A 102 21.12 15.50 -2.48
N ILE A 103 22.07 14.84 -3.14
CA ILE A 103 23.49 14.80 -2.73
C ILE A 103 24.30 15.03 -3.99
N ASP A 104 25.21 16.00 -3.96
CA ASP A 104 26.08 16.33 -5.09
C ASP A 104 27.20 15.29 -5.28
N PRO A 105 27.80 15.19 -6.49
CA PRO A 105 28.83 14.20 -6.77
C PRO A 105 30.04 14.29 -5.83
N LEU A 106 30.49 15.51 -5.48
CA LEU A 106 31.65 15.71 -4.62
C LEU A 106 31.38 15.23 -3.19
N SER A 107 30.19 15.50 -2.64
CA SER A 107 29.84 14.91 -1.34
C SER A 107 29.68 13.39 -1.43
N LEU A 108 29.21 12.84 -2.56
CA LEU A 108 29.17 11.39 -2.74
C LEU A 108 30.57 10.78 -2.69
N ASP A 109 31.58 11.41 -3.31
CA ASP A 109 32.97 10.96 -3.27
C ASP A 109 33.54 11.02 -1.84
N LEU A 110 33.23 12.10 -1.11
CA LEU A 110 33.61 12.26 0.31
C LEU A 110 32.95 11.21 1.20
N LEU A 111 31.67 10.90 0.98
CA LEU A 111 30.96 9.86 1.73
C LEU A 111 31.46 8.46 1.37
N ALA A 112 31.73 8.20 0.09
CA ALA A 112 32.23 6.92 -0.40
C ALA A 112 33.64 6.62 0.10
N SER A 113 34.54 7.61 0.11
CA SER A 113 35.91 7.45 0.67
C SER A 113 35.91 7.11 2.16
N HIS A 114 34.88 7.51 2.89
CA HIS A 114 34.68 7.14 4.29
C HIS A 114 33.86 5.85 4.45
N GLY A 115 33.49 5.16 3.37
CA GLY A 115 32.69 3.93 3.42
C GLY A 115 31.26 4.14 3.92
N ILE A 116 30.65 5.28 3.63
CA ILE A 116 29.24 5.57 3.94
C ILE A 116 28.38 5.23 2.71
N TYR A 117 27.32 4.45 2.91
CA TYR A 117 26.34 4.22 1.85
C TYR A 117 25.29 5.33 1.87
N ALA A 118 25.29 6.16 0.83
CA ALA A 118 24.42 7.32 0.77
C ALA A 118 23.34 7.17 -0.32
N LEU A 119 22.09 7.27 0.10
CA LEU A 119 20.92 7.38 -0.78
C LEU A 119 20.46 8.83 -0.86
N ARG A 120 20.21 9.26 -2.09
CA ARG A 120 19.71 10.60 -2.40
C ARG A 120 18.28 10.54 -2.92
N ARG A 121 17.51 11.60 -2.70
CA ARG A 121 16.16 11.77 -3.26
C ARG A 121 15.19 10.66 -2.84
N ALA A 122 15.27 10.24 -1.58
CA ALA A 122 14.32 9.29 -1.02
C ALA A 122 12.91 9.89 -0.96
N LYS A 123 11.89 9.09 -1.30
CA LYS A 123 10.49 9.51 -1.22
C LYS A 123 10.12 9.81 0.24
N ARG A 124 9.43 10.93 0.49
CA ARG A 124 8.96 11.32 1.84
C ARG A 124 8.22 10.19 2.59
N ARG A 125 7.32 9.48 1.90
CA ARG A 125 6.60 8.31 2.47
C ARG A 125 7.53 7.20 2.97
N ASN A 126 8.71 7.04 2.38
CA ASN A 126 9.69 6.05 2.79
C ASN A 126 10.44 6.53 4.05
N MET A 127 10.63 7.84 4.23
CA MET A 127 11.25 8.39 5.44
C MET A 127 10.42 8.09 6.69
N GLU A 128 9.11 8.31 6.62
CA GLU A 128 8.17 7.98 7.69
C GLU A 128 8.12 6.46 7.97
N ARG A 129 8.32 5.63 6.94
CA ARG A 129 8.40 4.18 7.12
C ARG A 129 9.74 3.75 7.68
N LEU A 130 10.85 4.40 7.32
CA LEU A 130 12.18 4.09 7.84
C LEU A 130 12.27 4.32 9.34
N THR A 131 11.70 5.41 9.84
CA THR A 131 11.66 5.69 11.28
C THR A 131 10.85 4.63 12.04
N LEU A 132 9.76 4.14 11.45
CA LEU A 132 8.94 3.04 12.00
C LEU A 132 9.59 1.65 11.86
N CYS A 133 10.42 1.43 10.84
CA CYS A 133 11.15 0.17 10.64
C CYS A 133 12.36 0.06 11.57
N CYS A 134 13.25 1.05 11.50
CA CYS A 134 14.62 0.98 12.05
C CYS A 134 14.74 1.65 13.42
N GLY A 135 13.72 2.41 13.86
CA GLY A 135 13.73 3.10 15.15
C GLY A 135 14.74 4.25 15.21
N GLY A 136 14.42 5.38 14.57
CA GLY A 136 15.24 6.60 14.60
C GLY A 136 14.37 7.85 14.32
N LYS A 137 14.97 9.05 14.38
CA LYS A 137 14.26 10.31 14.07
C LYS A 137 14.74 10.89 12.74
N ALA A 138 13.79 11.43 11.97
CA ALA A 138 14.10 12.14 10.73
C ALA A 138 14.64 13.54 11.08
N MET A 139 15.87 13.84 10.68
CA MET A 139 16.55 15.10 10.98
C MET A 139 16.42 16.11 9.86
N ASN A 140 16.12 17.35 10.25
CA ASN A 140 15.99 18.50 9.35
C ASN A 140 17.23 19.41 9.35
N SER A 141 18.13 19.25 10.30
CA SER A 141 19.42 19.94 10.35
C SER A 141 20.53 18.93 10.67
N VAL A 142 21.75 19.26 10.25
CA VAL A 142 22.97 18.48 10.50
C VAL A 142 23.67 18.94 11.79
N ASP A 143 23.26 20.08 12.35
CA ASP A 143 23.90 20.68 13.52
C ASP A 143 23.55 19.92 14.82
N ASP A 144 22.32 19.41 14.93
CA ASP A 144 21.81 18.71 16.12
C ASP A 144 21.92 17.19 16.00
N LEU A 145 23.01 16.71 15.41
CA LEU A 145 23.25 15.29 15.19
C LEU A 145 23.78 14.61 16.46
N THR A 146 22.93 13.82 17.13
CA THR A 146 23.32 12.95 18.24
C THR A 146 23.20 11.46 17.88
N PRO A 147 23.96 10.56 18.53
CA PRO A 147 23.88 9.11 18.27
C PRO A 147 22.47 8.53 18.49
N ASP A 148 21.69 9.08 19.42
CA ASP A 148 20.34 8.60 19.79
C ASP A 148 19.29 8.75 18.67
N VAL A 149 19.61 9.55 17.66
CA VAL A 149 18.73 9.83 16.53
C VAL A 149 18.80 8.75 15.45
N LEU A 150 19.87 7.97 15.44
CA LEU A 150 20.11 6.94 14.45
C LEU A 150 19.14 5.76 14.59
N GLY A 151 18.67 5.27 13.45
CA GLY A 151 18.02 3.97 13.38
C GLY A 151 19.03 2.83 13.27
N TYR A 152 18.57 1.60 13.47
CA TYR A 152 19.38 0.41 13.35
C TYR A 152 18.75 -0.63 12.39
N ALA A 153 19.58 -1.27 11.58
CA ALA A 153 19.22 -2.42 10.77
C ALA A 153 20.37 -3.44 10.72
N GLY A 154 20.06 -4.72 10.91
CA GLY A 154 21.08 -5.77 10.88
C GLY A 154 21.72 -5.98 9.51
N LEU A 155 20.98 -5.76 8.43
CA LEU A 155 21.51 -5.92 7.07
C LEU A 155 20.96 -4.87 6.12
N VAL A 156 21.85 -4.16 5.44
CA VAL A 156 21.53 -3.27 4.32
C VAL A 156 22.33 -3.71 3.11
N TYR A 157 21.65 -3.97 1.99
CA TYR A 157 22.33 -4.33 0.75
C TYR A 157 21.66 -3.76 -0.48
N GLU A 158 22.47 -3.52 -1.50
CA GLU A 158 22.02 -3.12 -2.83
C GLU A 158 21.82 -4.36 -3.70
N TYR A 159 20.65 -4.46 -4.32
CA TYR A 159 20.33 -5.43 -5.34
C TYR A 159 20.11 -4.70 -6.66
N THR A 160 20.98 -4.96 -7.63
CA THR A 160 20.87 -4.39 -8.97
C THR A 160 20.16 -5.38 -9.90
N LEU A 161 19.10 -4.92 -10.56
CA LEU A 161 18.34 -5.68 -11.54
C LEU A 161 18.29 -4.91 -12.86
N GLY A 162 19.10 -5.34 -13.82
CA GLY A 162 19.31 -4.57 -15.06
C GLY A 162 19.95 -3.22 -14.74
N GLU A 163 19.27 -2.13 -15.10
CA GLU A 163 19.71 -0.76 -14.80
C GLU A 163 19.14 -0.21 -13.48
N GLU A 164 18.12 -0.88 -12.93
CA GLU A 164 17.48 -0.46 -11.69
C GLU A 164 18.22 -1.00 -10.48
N LYS A 165 18.30 -0.18 -9.44
CA LYS A 165 18.93 -0.53 -8.16
C LYS A 165 17.92 -0.44 -7.06
N PHE A 166 17.87 -1.47 -6.22
CA PHE A 166 17.00 -1.55 -5.06
C PHE A 166 17.86 -1.67 -3.80
N THR A 167 17.59 -0.84 -2.79
CA THR A 167 18.24 -1.00 -1.49
C THR A 167 17.30 -1.73 -0.56
N PHE A 168 17.76 -2.85 -0.02
CA PHE A 168 17.06 -3.66 0.96
C PHE A 168 17.59 -3.30 2.34
N ILE A 169 16.67 -2.99 3.25
CA ILE A 169 16.96 -2.77 4.66
C ILE A 169 16.18 -3.84 5.42
N GLU A 170 16.91 -4.79 5.99
CA GLU A 170 16.38 -6.00 6.61
C GLU A 170 16.94 -6.16 8.03
N GLN A 171 16.35 -7.09 8.79
CA GLN A 171 16.76 -7.41 10.16
C GLN A 171 16.71 -6.19 11.09
N CYS A 172 15.65 -5.38 10.99
CA CYS A 172 15.34 -4.38 12.01
C CYS A 172 14.85 -5.08 13.29
N GLU A 173 15.19 -4.56 14.48
CA GLU A 173 14.86 -5.21 15.76
C GLU A 173 13.35 -5.29 16.02
N ALA A 174 12.61 -4.20 15.78
CA ALA A 174 11.17 -4.11 16.02
C ALA A 174 10.45 -3.38 14.87
N PRO A 175 10.32 -4.00 13.68
CA PRO A 175 9.77 -3.34 12.51
C PRO A 175 8.24 -3.17 12.64
N LYS A 176 7.78 -1.94 12.87
CA LYS A 176 6.35 -1.59 12.80
C LYS A 176 5.85 -1.43 11.36
N SER A 177 6.76 -1.23 10.42
CA SER A 177 6.48 -1.23 8.99
C SER A 177 7.25 -2.38 8.32
N VAL A 178 6.56 -3.12 7.46
CA VAL A 178 7.14 -4.21 6.66
C VAL A 178 6.84 -3.96 5.19
N THR A 179 7.58 -4.63 4.31
CA THR A 179 7.42 -4.47 2.86
C THR A 179 7.11 -5.81 2.21
N VAL A 180 5.94 -5.91 1.60
CA VAL A 180 5.64 -6.99 0.66
C VAL A 180 6.26 -6.62 -0.69
N LEU A 181 7.27 -7.38 -1.11
CA LEU A 181 7.90 -7.28 -2.42
C LEU A 181 7.16 -8.18 -3.40
N ILE A 182 6.58 -7.59 -4.43
CA ILE A 182 5.87 -8.30 -5.49
C ILE A 182 6.76 -8.32 -6.72
N LYS A 183 7.09 -9.51 -7.19
CA LYS A 183 7.84 -9.75 -8.43
C LYS A 183 6.89 -10.29 -9.50
N ALA A 184 6.93 -9.70 -10.69
CA ALA A 184 6.14 -10.19 -11.83
C ALA A 184 6.77 -9.79 -13.17
N PRO A 185 6.55 -10.56 -14.25
CA PRO A 185 7.15 -10.30 -15.57
C PRO A 185 6.53 -9.08 -16.25
N ASN A 186 5.22 -8.89 -16.10
CA ASN A 186 4.47 -7.85 -16.78
C ASN A 186 3.91 -6.83 -15.77
N THR A 187 3.84 -5.57 -16.17
CA THR A 187 3.29 -4.48 -15.34
C THR A 187 1.82 -4.74 -14.99
N TYR A 188 1.02 -5.26 -15.93
CA TYR A 188 -0.38 -5.62 -15.72
C TYR A 188 -0.55 -6.69 -14.63
N THR A 189 0.21 -7.79 -14.73
CA THR A 189 0.19 -8.85 -13.70
C THR A 189 0.62 -8.31 -12.34
N LEU A 190 1.55 -7.36 -12.34
CA LEU A 190 2.06 -6.74 -11.13
C LEU A 190 1.00 -5.85 -10.46
N SER A 191 0.24 -5.05 -11.22
CA SER A 191 -0.91 -4.32 -10.69
C SER A 191 -1.96 -5.27 -10.13
N GLN A 192 -2.31 -6.33 -10.86
CA GLN A 192 -3.34 -7.28 -10.44
C GLN A 192 -2.97 -7.96 -9.10
N ILE A 193 -1.73 -8.46 -8.97
CA ILE A 193 -1.25 -9.08 -7.73
C ILE A 193 -1.20 -8.04 -6.61
N SER A 194 -0.77 -6.81 -6.90
CA SER A 194 -0.72 -5.71 -5.91
C SER A 194 -2.10 -5.36 -5.38
N ASP A 195 -3.12 -5.36 -6.22
CA ASP A 195 -4.49 -5.04 -5.84
C ASP A 195 -5.09 -6.22 -5.05
N ALA A 196 -4.88 -7.46 -5.50
CA ALA A 196 -5.29 -8.66 -4.77
C ALA A 196 -4.68 -8.74 -3.36
N VAL A 197 -3.37 -8.48 -3.22
CA VAL A 197 -2.70 -8.44 -1.91
C VAL A 197 -3.26 -7.31 -1.04
N ARG A 198 -3.54 -6.15 -1.63
CA ARG A 198 -4.11 -5.01 -0.90
C ARG A 198 -5.51 -5.33 -0.37
N ASP A 199 -6.34 -5.98 -1.16
CA ASP A 199 -7.69 -6.36 -0.78
C ASP A 199 -7.68 -7.46 0.28
N GLY A 200 -6.82 -8.47 0.13
CA GLY A 200 -6.62 -9.50 1.15
C GLY A 200 -6.11 -8.93 2.49
N LEU A 201 -5.13 -8.03 2.47
CA LEU A 201 -4.64 -7.37 3.68
C LEU A 201 -5.72 -6.52 4.36
N ARG A 202 -6.59 -5.87 3.59
CA ARG A 202 -7.73 -5.13 4.12
C ARG A 202 -8.79 -6.05 4.70
N ALA A 203 -9.08 -7.18 4.07
CA ALA A 203 -10.00 -8.19 4.59
C ALA A 203 -9.51 -8.73 5.95
N VAL A 204 -8.23 -9.09 6.06
CA VAL A 204 -7.63 -9.54 7.33
C VAL A 204 -7.66 -8.41 8.38
N LYS A 205 -7.34 -7.18 7.98
CA LYS A 205 -7.44 -6.01 8.88
C LYS A 205 -8.86 -5.85 9.43
N ASN A 206 -9.87 -5.93 8.58
CA ASN A 206 -11.28 -5.83 8.99
C ASN A 206 -11.64 -6.93 10.00
N ALA A 207 -11.18 -8.16 9.77
CA ALA A 207 -11.42 -9.29 10.68
C ALA A 207 -10.83 -9.04 12.07
N ILE A 208 -9.61 -8.47 12.14
CA ILE A 208 -8.94 -8.13 13.39
C ILE A 208 -9.68 -7.01 14.13
N GLU A 209 -10.13 -5.97 13.40
CA GLU A 209 -10.86 -4.83 13.99
C GLU A 209 -12.25 -5.23 14.52
N ASP A 210 -13.02 -5.98 13.73
CA ASP A 210 -14.41 -6.31 14.04
C ASP A 210 -14.55 -7.47 15.05
N ARG A 211 -13.50 -8.28 15.23
CA ARG A 211 -13.47 -9.49 16.09
C ARG A 211 -14.62 -10.47 15.84
N SER A 212 -15.22 -10.41 14.66
CA SER A 212 -16.36 -11.21 14.24
C SER A 212 -16.27 -11.52 12.76
N LEU A 213 -16.66 -12.73 12.39
CA LEU A 213 -16.64 -13.24 11.02
C LEU A 213 -17.98 -13.92 10.73
N VAL A 214 -18.36 -13.90 9.46
CA VAL A 214 -19.60 -14.50 8.96
C VAL A 214 -19.23 -15.67 8.05
N PRO A 215 -19.90 -16.84 8.16
CA PRO A 215 -19.67 -17.94 7.23
C PRO A 215 -19.89 -17.50 5.79
N GLY A 216 -18.89 -17.74 4.93
CA GLY A 216 -18.88 -17.29 3.55
C GLY A 216 -19.65 -18.22 2.61
N ALA A 217 -19.18 -18.34 1.36
CA ALA A 217 -19.76 -19.19 0.32
C ALA A 217 -21.26 -18.92 0.04
N GLY A 218 -21.71 -17.68 0.29
CA GLY A 218 -23.12 -17.30 0.13
C GLY A 218 -24.05 -17.84 1.22
N SER A 219 -23.52 -18.54 2.25
CA SER A 219 -24.30 -19.20 3.30
C SER A 219 -25.19 -18.23 4.09
N PHE A 220 -24.62 -17.08 4.46
CA PHE A 220 -25.37 -16.04 5.15
C PHE A 220 -26.54 -15.51 4.32
N PHE A 221 -26.32 -15.23 3.04
CA PHE A 221 -27.35 -14.68 2.15
C PHE A 221 -28.48 -15.69 1.88
N ALA A 222 -28.14 -16.96 1.69
CA ALA A 222 -29.12 -18.05 1.56
C ALA A 222 -29.96 -18.20 2.83
N SER A 223 -29.28 -18.32 3.98
CA SER A 223 -29.94 -18.45 5.29
C SER A 223 -30.85 -17.27 5.61
N CYS A 224 -30.43 -16.04 5.30
CA CYS A 224 -31.26 -14.86 5.46
C CYS A 224 -32.50 -14.88 4.55
N SER A 225 -32.35 -15.30 3.30
CA SER A 225 -33.48 -15.42 2.36
C SER A 225 -34.53 -16.41 2.85
N PHE A 226 -34.11 -17.61 3.27
CA PHE A 226 -34.99 -18.64 3.79
C PHE A 226 -35.64 -18.21 5.11
N HIS A 227 -34.88 -17.56 5.99
CA HIS A 227 -35.42 -17.03 7.24
C HIS A 227 -36.48 -15.95 6.99
N LEU A 228 -36.24 -14.98 6.10
CA LEU A 228 -37.22 -13.96 5.74
C LEU A 228 -38.47 -14.59 5.12
N SER A 229 -38.30 -15.61 4.28
CA SER A 229 -39.39 -16.36 3.65
C SER A 229 -40.23 -17.12 4.68
N SER A 230 -39.60 -17.70 5.70
CA SER A 230 -40.30 -18.36 6.81
C SER A 230 -41.10 -17.39 7.69
N MET A 231 -40.67 -16.13 7.76
CA MET A 231 -41.35 -15.09 8.54
C MET A 231 -42.50 -14.41 7.76
N LEU A 232 -42.56 -14.51 6.43
CA LEU A 232 -43.60 -13.89 5.60
C LEU A 232 -45.05 -14.14 6.09
N PRO A 233 -45.43 -15.38 6.50
CA PRO A 233 -46.77 -15.68 7.01
C PRO A 233 -47.11 -14.95 8.32
N SER A 234 -46.10 -14.66 9.14
CA SER A 234 -46.27 -14.00 10.45
C SER A 234 -46.50 -12.49 10.38
N ILE A 235 -46.26 -11.88 9.21
CA ILE A 235 -46.42 -10.43 9.00
C ILE A 235 -47.92 -10.09 8.94
N PRO A 236 -48.41 -9.10 9.71
CA PRO A 236 -49.83 -8.74 9.75
C PRO A 236 -50.37 -8.28 8.39
N ILE A 237 -51.65 -8.60 8.15
CA ILE A 237 -52.34 -8.49 6.86
C ILE A 237 -52.56 -7.03 6.42
N SER A 238 -52.53 -6.06 7.34
CA SER A 238 -52.70 -4.62 7.05
C SER A 238 -51.59 -4.01 6.18
N SER A 239 -50.54 -4.78 5.87
CA SER A 239 -49.39 -4.35 5.07
C SER A 239 -49.13 -5.29 3.88
N SER A 240 -50.18 -5.65 3.13
CA SER A 240 -50.06 -6.53 1.95
C SER A 240 -49.04 -6.03 0.92
N THR A 241 -48.92 -4.71 0.75
CA THR A 241 -47.89 -4.08 -0.10
C THR A 241 -46.47 -4.27 0.44
N ALA A 242 -46.28 -4.22 1.77
CA ALA A 242 -44.97 -4.48 2.35
C ALA A 242 -44.56 -5.95 2.21
N LYS A 243 -45.52 -6.89 2.30
CA LYS A 243 -45.24 -8.33 2.10
C LYS A 243 -44.55 -8.60 0.75
N LEU A 244 -44.98 -7.93 -0.32
CA LEU A 244 -44.33 -8.02 -1.64
C LEU A 244 -42.90 -7.48 -1.61
N GLY A 245 -42.66 -6.38 -0.90
CA GLY A 245 -41.32 -5.82 -0.72
C GLY A 245 -40.39 -6.77 0.05
N TYR A 246 -40.88 -7.39 1.14
CA TYR A 246 -40.12 -8.41 1.89
C TYR A 246 -39.79 -9.63 1.03
N GLN A 247 -40.76 -10.12 0.25
CA GLN A 247 -40.56 -11.24 -0.67
C GLN A 247 -39.50 -10.92 -1.74
N ALA A 248 -39.62 -9.75 -2.38
CA ALA A 248 -38.66 -9.31 -3.38
C ALA A 248 -37.25 -9.15 -2.80
N PHE A 249 -37.15 -8.61 -1.57
CA PHE A 249 -35.86 -8.49 -0.89
C PHE A 249 -35.27 -9.85 -0.53
N ALA A 250 -36.08 -10.78 -0.01
CA ALA A 250 -35.63 -12.13 0.32
C ALA A 250 -35.11 -12.86 -0.92
N GLU A 251 -35.83 -12.78 -2.05
CA GLU A 251 -35.39 -13.39 -3.31
C GLU A 251 -34.11 -12.74 -3.86
N ALA A 252 -33.98 -11.41 -3.72
CA ALA A 252 -32.80 -10.68 -4.18
C ALA A 252 -31.51 -11.11 -3.45
N LEU A 253 -31.58 -11.52 -2.19
CA LEU A 253 -30.41 -12.02 -1.44
C LEU A 253 -29.81 -13.29 -2.08
N LEU A 254 -30.62 -14.12 -2.76
CA LEU A 254 -30.15 -15.33 -3.42
C LEU A 254 -29.27 -15.04 -4.66
N VAL A 255 -29.12 -13.78 -5.08
CA VAL A 255 -28.28 -13.42 -6.23
C VAL A 255 -26.83 -13.88 -6.04
N ILE A 256 -26.29 -13.82 -4.81
CA ILE A 256 -24.91 -14.19 -4.53
C ILE A 256 -24.68 -15.71 -4.71
N PRO A 257 -25.41 -16.61 -4.01
CA PRO A 257 -25.23 -18.05 -4.24
C PRO A 257 -25.59 -18.46 -5.68
N LYS A 258 -26.61 -17.85 -6.31
CA LYS A 258 -26.95 -18.09 -7.73
C LYS A 258 -25.79 -17.78 -8.67
N THR A 259 -25.19 -16.60 -8.52
CA THR A 259 -24.09 -16.15 -9.38
C THR A 259 -22.81 -16.93 -9.12
N LEU A 260 -22.53 -17.31 -7.87
CA LEU A 260 -21.43 -18.20 -7.52
C LEU A 260 -21.56 -19.56 -8.23
N ALA A 261 -22.72 -20.22 -8.13
CA ALA A 261 -22.98 -21.49 -8.81
C ALA A 261 -22.89 -21.35 -10.33
N SER A 262 -23.47 -20.29 -10.89
CA SER A 262 -23.42 -20.03 -12.34
C SER A 262 -22.01 -19.78 -12.85
N ASN A 263 -21.17 -19.07 -12.10
CA ASN A 263 -19.78 -18.80 -12.47
C ASN A 263 -18.91 -20.07 -12.37
N ALA A 264 -19.26 -20.99 -11.47
CA ALA A 264 -18.65 -22.31 -11.37
C ALA A 264 -19.12 -23.29 -12.47
N GLY A 265 -20.19 -22.95 -13.21
CA GLY A 265 -20.76 -23.79 -14.27
C GLY A 265 -21.80 -24.80 -13.80
N HIS A 266 -22.26 -24.71 -12.55
CA HIS A 266 -23.30 -25.57 -11.98
C HIS A 266 -24.69 -24.97 -12.18
N ASP A 267 -25.75 -25.78 -12.12
CA ASP A 267 -27.13 -25.30 -12.20
C ASP A 267 -27.51 -24.53 -10.92
N PRO A 268 -27.73 -23.20 -10.99
CA PRO A 268 -28.02 -22.38 -9.81
C PRO A 268 -29.29 -22.80 -9.07
N LEU A 269 -30.29 -23.34 -9.78
CA LEU A 269 -31.57 -23.73 -9.15
C LEU A 269 -31.40 -24.99 -8.32
N ALA A 270 -30.73 -26.01 -8.86
CA ALA A 270 -30.43 -27.25 -8.14
C ALA A 270 -29.67 -26.98 -6.83
N VAL A 271 -28.65 -26.12 -6.90
CA VAL A 271 -27.84 -25.73 -5.73
C VAL A 271 -28.69 -25.05 -4.66
N ILE A 272 -29.58 -24.13 -5.03
CA ILE A 272 -30.43 -23.44 -4.04
C ILE A 272 -31.38 -24.41 -3.35
N VAL A 273 -31.98 -25.32 -4.10
CA VAL A 273 -32.90 -26.33 -3.53
C VAL A 273 -32.14 -27.20 -2.52
N GLU A 274 -30.90 -27.58 -2.82
CA GLU A 274 -30.06 -28.30 -1.88
C GLU A 274 -29.77 -27.47 -0.61
N LEU A 275 -29.39 -26.20 -0.76
CA LEU A 275 -29.16 -25.30 0.39
C LEU A 275 -30.43 -25.13 1.26
N GLU A 276 -31.61 -25.07 0.64
CA GLU A 276 -32.90 -24.94 1.32
C GLU A 276 -33.23 -26.20 2.16
N GLN A 277 -32.92 -27.38 1.64
CA GLN A 277 -33.08 -28.65 2.35
C GLN A 277 -32.24 -28.67 3.63
N TYR A 278 -30.94 -28.37 3.52
CA TYR A 278 -30.05 -28.32 4.69
C TYR A 278 -30.42 -27.22 5.68
N PHE A 279 -30.93 -26.08 5.21
CA PHE A 279 -31.43 -25.04 6.09
C PHE A 279 -32.65 -25.50 6.90
N SER A 280 -33.53 -26.29 6.29
CA SER A 280 -34.69 -26.89 6.98
C SER A 280 -34.26 -27.87 8.08
N ASP A 281 -33.12 -28.53 7.91
CA ASP A 281 -32.47 -29.37 8.92
C ASP A 281 -31.73 -28.57 10.01
N GLY A 282 -31.75 -27.23 9.92
CA GLY A 282 -31.11 -26.32 10.88
C GLY A 282 -29.62 -26.10 10.66
N LEU A 283 -29.10 -26.50 9.49
CA LEU A 283 -27.69 -26.35 9.14
C LEU A 283 -27.47 -25.11 8.25
N SER A 284 -26.44 -24.33 8.57
CA SER A 284 -26.01 -23.19 7.74
C SER A 284 -24.91 -23.64 6.77
N VAL A 285 -25.31 -23.97 5.55
CA VAL A 285 -24.41 -24.41 4.47
C VAL A 285 -24.24 -23.32 3.41
N GLY A 286 -23.17 -23.42 2.63
CA GLY A 286 -22.87 -22.55 1.48
C GLY A 286 -22.57 -23.36 0.22
N VAL A 287 -22.31 -22.66 -0.88
CA VAL A 287 -22.05 -23.28 -2.19
C VAL A 287 -20.58 -23.66 -2.33
N ASP A 288 -20.30 -24.91 -2.66
CA ASP A 288 -18.99 -25.30 -3.17
C ASP A 288 -18.86 -24.98 -4.66
N LEU A 289 -17.78 -24.29 -5.03
CA LEU A 289 -17.52 -23.92 -6.42
C LEU A 289 -16.96 -25.10 -7.23
N ASP A 290 -16.28 -26.05 -6.59
CA ASP A 290 -15.67 -27.17 -7.32
C ASP A 290 -16.69 -28.27 -7.59
N SER A 291 -17.38 -28.76 -6.55
CA SER A 291 -18.36 -29.85 -6.68
C SER A 291 -19.76 -29.39 -7.07
N GLY A 292 -20.12 -28.13 -6.78
CA GLY A 292 -21.50 -27.64 -6.92
C GLY A 292 -22.44 -28.13 -5.82
N SER A 293 -21.94 -28.81 -4.80
CA SER A 293 -22.75 -29.30 -3.66
C SER A 293 -22.75 -28.34 -2.47
N ALA A 294 -23.59 -28.61 -1.48
CA ALA A 294 -23.62 -27.84 -0.25
C ALA A 294 -22.46 -28.22 0.70
N ILE A 295 -21.75 -27.22 1.21
CA ILE A 295 -20.63 -27.39 2.16
C ILE A 295 -20.82 -26.54 3.42
N ASP A 296 -20.22 -26.95 4.55
CA ASP A 296 -20.11 -26.09 5.74
C ASP A 296 -18.92 -25.13 5.57
N PRO A 297 -19.15 -23.81 5.39
CA PRO A 297 -18.08 -22.85 5.17
C PRO A 297 -17.09 -22.77 6.33
N LYS A 298 -17.53 -23.12 7.56
CA LYS A 298 -16.68 -23.06 8.76
C LYS A 298 -15.58 -24.10 8.72
N ILE A 299 -15.89 -25.31 8.23
CA ILE A 299 -14.94 -26.43 8.12
C ILE A 299 -13.89 -26.12 7.05
N PHE A 300 -14.33 -25.57 5.92
CA PHE A 300 -13.45 -25.18 4.81
C PHE A 300 -12.69 -23.86 5.05
N GLY A 301 -13.00 -23.14 6.12
CA GLY A 301 -12.35 -21.87 6.45
C GLY A 301 -12.70 -20.72 5.51
N ILE A 302 -13.88 -20.76 4.88
CA ILE A 302 -14.36 -19.71 3.98
C ILE A 302 -15.18 -18.71 4.79
N TRP A 303 -14.64 -17.49 4.93
CA TRP A 303 -15.19 -16.45 5.80
C TRP A 303 -15.37 -15.13 5.08
N ASP A 304 -16.47 -14.46 5.40
CA ASP A 304 -16.73 -13.08 5.02
C ASP A 304 -16.57 -12.15 6.25
N ASN A 305 -16.13 -10.91 5.99
CA ASN A 305 -16.02 -9.90 7.03
C ASN A 305 -17.40 -9.36 7.42
N TYR A 306 -17.68 -9.30 8.72
CA TYR A 306 -18.94 -8.75 9.24
C TYR A 306 -19.23 -7.33 8.76
N ARG A 307 -18.26 -6.40 8.86
CA ARG A 307 -18.46 -5.01 8.42
C ARG A 307 -18.75 -4.89 6.93
N VAL A 308 -18.19 -5.77 6.09
CA VAL A 308 -18.43 -5.77 4.65
C VAL A 308 -19.89 -6.15 4.37
N VAL A 309 -20.34 -7.28 4.92
CA VAL A 309 -21.73 -7.77 4.75
C VAL A 309 -22.74 -6.75 5.30
N ARG A 310 -22.49 -6.21 6.49
CA ARG A 310 -23.35 -5.19 7.10
C ARG A 310 -23.46 -3.94 6.24
N GLN A 311 -22.33 -3.41 5.78
CA GLN A 311 -22.31 -2.19 4.96
C GLN A 311 -22.93 -2.45 3.59
N GLN A 312 -22.71 -3.62 3.01
CA GLN A 312 -23.29 -4.04 1.74
C GLN A 312 -24.82 -4.04 1.83
N LEU A 313 -25.41 -4.74 2.80
CA LEU A 313 -26.86 -4.78 2.98
C LEU A 313 -27.46 -3.38 3.17
N HIS A 314 -26.81 -2.55 4.01
CA HIS A 314 -27.27 -1.19 4.26
C HIS A 314 -27.20 -0.30 3.00
N SER A 315 -26.05 -0.28 2.31
CA SER A 315 -25.84 0.54 1.12
C SER A 315 -26.71 0.10 -0.05
N CYS A 316 -26.83 -1.21 -0.31
CA CYS A 316 -27.67 -1.74 -1.38
C CYS A 316 -29.14 -1.34 -1.18
N SER A 317 -29.68 -1.51 0.04
CA SER A 317 -31.07 -1.14 0.33
C SER A 317 -31.33 0.34 0.14
N ILE A 318 -30.46 1.22 0.64
CA ILE A 318 -30.64 2.68 0.49
C ILE A 318 -30.59 3.10 -0.98
N ILE A 319 -29.62 2.59 -1.74
CA ILE A 319 -29.48 2.95 -3.15
C ILE A 319 -30.68 2.42 -3.94
N ALA A 320 -31.12 1.19 -3.71
CA ALA A 320 -32.27 0.60 -4.37
C ALA A 320 -33.55 1.40 -4.07
N THR A 321 -33.81 1.75 -2.81
CA THR A 321 -34.96 2.58 -2.44
C THR A 321 -34.89 3.95 -3.12
N ASN A 322 -33.73 4.61 -3.13
CA ASN A 322 -33.59 5.90 -3.80
C ASN A 322 -33.86 5.81 -5.30
N LEU A 323 -33.40 4.75 -5.97
CA LEU A 323 -33.66 4.54 -7.40
C LEU A 323 -35.13 4.24 -7.69
N LEU A 324 -35.80 3.47 -6.82
CA LEU A 324 -37.23 3.15 -6.98
C LEU A 324 -38.15 4.35 -6.80
N LEU A 325 -37.70 5.40 -6.11
CA LEU A 325 -38.45 6.64 -5.89
C LEU A 325 -38.26 7.68 -7.01
N VAL A 326 -37.42 7.39 -8.02
CA VAL A 326 -37.21 8.30 -9.15
C VAL A 326 -38.31 8.08 -10.18
N ASP A 327 -39.24 9.04 -10.28
CA ASP A 327 -40.31 9.00 -11.28
C ASP A 327 -39.86 9.57 -12.65
N GLU A 328 -38.93 10.52 -12.66
CA GLU A 328 -38.47 11.19 -13.89
C GLU A 328 -36.98 11.52 -13.85
N ILE A 329 -36.29 11.27 -14.98
CA ILE A 329 -34.90 11.65 -15.18
C ILE A 329 -34.85 12.78 -16.21
N MET A 330 -34.81 14.02 -15.74
CA MET A 330 -34.68 15.18 -16.62
C MET A 330 -33.21 15.45 -16.95
N ARG A 331 -32.84 15.31 -18.22
CA ARG A 331 -31.53 15.75 -18.72
C ARG A 331 -31.62 17.22 -19.19
N ALA A 332 -31.51 18.15 -18.25
CA ALA A 332 -31.45 19.58 -18.53
C ALA A 332 -30.05 20.12 -18.20
N GLY A 333 -29.44 20.79 -19.18
CA GLY A 333 -28.17 21.49 -19.01
C GLY A 333 -28.02 22.50 -20.13
N ARG A 334 -27.42 23.67 -19.84
CA ARG A 334 -27.13 24.64 -20.90
C ARG A 334 -26.18 23.98 -21.89
N ALA A 335 -26.61 23.82 -23.14
CA ALA A 335 -25.69 23.56 -24.23
C ALA A 335 -24.70 24.72 -24.23
N SER A 336 -23.44 24.45 -23.90
CA SER A 336 -22.37 25.39 -24.22
C SER A 336 -22.22 25.35 -25.75
N LEU A 337 -23.10 26.10 -26.42
CA LEU A 337 -22.88 26.55 -27.79
C LEU A 337 -21.64 27.45 -27.70
N LYS A 338 -20.45 26.87 -27.85
CA LYS A 338 -19.36 27.62 -28.46
C LYS A 338 -19.88 28.01 -29.85
N PRO A 339 -20.00 29.30 -30.20
CA PRO A 339 -20.17 29.65 -31.59
C PRO A 339 -18.93 29.10 -32.30
N SER A 340 -19.14 28.18 -33.24
CA SER A 340 -18.13 27.82 -34.22
C SER A 340 -17.74 29.11 -34.93
N ALA A 341 -16.57 29.64 -34.59
CA ALA A 341 -15.93 30.69 -35.35
C ALA A 341 -15.44 30.06 -36.65
N ASP A 342 -16.36 29.86 -37.60
CA ASP A 342 -16.07 29.52 -38.99
C ASP A 342 -17.25 29.99 -39.84
N THR A 343 -17.26 31.29 -40.14
CA THR A 343 -17.89 31.85 -41.33
C THR A 343 -16.92 32.89 -41.90
N LEU A 344 -16.25 32.47 -42.98
CA LEU A 344 -15.72 33.20 -44.14
C LEU A 344 -15.28 34.66 -43.99
#